data_AF-A0A1S4HCZ5-F1
#
_entry.id   AF-A0A1S4HCZ5-F1
#
_cell.length_a   1.000
_cell.length_b   1.000
_cell.length_c   1.000
_cell.angle_alpha   90.00
_cell.angle_beta   90.00
_cell.angle_gamma   90.00
#
_symmetry.space_group_name_H-M   'P 1'
#
loop_
_entity.id
_entity.type
_entity.pdbx_description
1 polymer ?
#
loop_
_entity_poly.entity_id
_entity_poly.type
_entity_poly.pdbx_seq_one_letter_code
_entity_poly.pdbx_strand_id
1 'polypeptide(L)'
;MQQLPFVSIGLVFIALAAFQSITEAQKQENKNVFNTSSCLEKPYRCPHPRIKFYLYTRRTQHTPELIDVLDPESLYYTHWNPSHPVKIVIHGFGGGRNLSPSPDMRKAYFTRGNYNIIIVDYGSAVTEPCLNQIEWAPRFGSLCVSQLVKYIANHPRGVPPDDMHLIGYSVGAHIAGLVANYLTPAEGKLGRITGLDPTIFFYAGSNNSRDLDPSDAHFVDIIHTGAGILGQWSPGGHADFYVNGGTSQPGCASSTIFQTLACDHTKVTPYFIESINSERGFWAGPCPTLISYLLGWCEPKDSEYVLMGEHLSRQARGVFYVTTNAKPPYARGFPGKNRRTAKTSEYAGVRRK
;
A
#
# COMPACT_ATOMS: atom_id res chain seq x y z
N MET A 1 6.25 -35.57 65.14
CA MET A 1 7.24 -34.62 64.61
C MET A 1 7.03 -34.52 63.11
N GLN A 2 6.49 -33.39 62.64
CA GLN A 2 6.26 -33.13 61.22
C GLN A 2 7.61 -32.81 60.54
N GLN A 3 7.95 -33.55 59.49
CA GLN A 3 9.03 -33.19 58.58
C GLN A 3 8.46 -32.28 57.49
N LEU A 4 8.95 -31.04 57.46
CA LEU A 4 8.74 -30.09 56.36
C LEU A 4 9.44 -30.61 55.09
N PRO A 5 8.84 -30.50 53.89
CA PRO A 5 9.55 -30.82 52.67
C PRO A 5 10.54 -29.69 52.35
N PHE A 6 11.80 -30.06 52.13
CA PHE A 6 12.79 -29.21 51.48
C PHE A 6 12.29 -28.88 50.07
N VAL A 7 11.57 -27.75 49.93
CA VAL A 7 11.38 -27.13 48.62
C VAL A 7 12.76 -26.67 48.16
N SER A 8 13.25 -27.32 47.11
CA SER A 8 14.59 -27.17 46.55
C SER A 8 14.96 -25.70 46.36
N ILE A 9 16.01 -25.27 47.07
CA ILE A 9 16.62 -23.94 46.97
C ILE A 9 16.87 -23.54 45.49
N GLY A 10 17.11 -24.53 44.61
CA GLY A 10 17.28 -24.33 43.17
C GLY A 10 16.06 -23.76 42.43
N LEU A 11 14.82 -24.06 42.84
CA LEU A 11 13.60 -23.53 42.19
C LEU A 11 13.41 -22.03 42.49
N VAL A 12 13.81 -21.58 43.69
CA VAL A 12 13.74 -20.18 44.08
C VAL A 12 14.78 -19.35 43.32
N PHE A 13 16.00 -19.88 43.11
CA PHE A 13 17.02 -19.23 42.30
C PHE A 13 16.65 -19.13 40.81
N ILE A 14 16.02 -20.17 40.24
CA ILE A 14 15.54 -20.13 38.85
C ILE A 14 14.40 -19.11 38.68
N ALA A 15 13.48 -19.01 39.65
CA ALA A 15 12.40 -18.03 39.63
C ALA A 15 12.93 -16.59 39.78
N LEU A 16 13.94 -16.36 40.63
CA LEU A 16 14.60 -15.05 40.79
C LEU A 16 15.40 -14.65 39.55
N ALA A 17 16.12 -15.58 38.92
CA ALA A 17 16.85 -15.32 37.68
C ALA A 17 15.89 -15.04 36.51
N ALA A 18 14.75 -15.75 36.44
CA ALA A 18 13.69 -15.48 35.47
C ALA A 18 13.03 -14.11 35.73
N PHE A 19 12.76 -13.75 36.99
CA PHE A 19 12.24 -12.41 37.35
C PHE A 19 13.24 -11.29 37.04
N GLN A 20 14.54 -11.51 37.27
CA GLN A 20 15.60 -10.56 36.90
C GLN A 20 15.72 -10.42 35.38
N SER A 21 15.62 -11.52 34.64
CA SER A 21 15.64 -11.51 33.17
C SER A 21 14.40 -10.83 32.57
N ILE A 22 13.22 -11.04 33.16
CA ILE A 22 11.97 -10.37 32.76
C ILE A 22 12.04 -8.87 33.10
N THR A 23 12.56 -8.50 34.27
CA THR A 23 12.70 -7.09 34.65
C THR A 23 13.79 -6.36 33.85
N GLU A 24 14.89 -7.01 33.49
CA GLU A 24 15.88 -6.46 32.56
C GLU A 24 15.33 -6.35 31.13
N ALA A 25 14.60 -7.36 30.64
CA ALA A 25 13.91 -7.30 29.35
C ALA A 25 12.89 -6.15 29.31
N GLN A 26 12.06 -5.98 30.35
CA GLN A 26 11.13 -4.84 30.48
C GLN A 26 11.85 -3.49 30.63
N LYS A 27 13.01 -3.46 31.31
CA LYS A 27 13.83 -2.23 31.45
C LYS A 27 14.54 -1.86 30.14
N GLN A 28 14.83 -2.85 29.29
CA GLN A 28 15.41 -2.68 27.97
C GLN A 28 14.35 -2.31 26.92
N GLU A 29 13.13 -2.85 27.04
CA GLU A 29 11.94 -2.42 26.28
C GLU A 29 11.59 -0.96 26.60
N ASN A 30 11.56 -0.58 27.88
CA ASN A 30 11.28 0.79 28.31
C ASN A 30 12.36 1.81 27.93
N LYS A 31 13.61 1.40 27.65
CA LYS A 31 14.66 2.33 27.18
C LYS A 31 14.57 2.63 25.68
N ASN A 32 13.93 1.78 24.88
CA ASN A 32 13.85 1.94 23.43
C ASN A 32 12.64 2.77 22.96
N VAL A 33 11.58 2.90 23.78
CA VAL A 33 10.39 3.70 23.43
C VAL A 33 10.67 5.22 23.48
N PHE A 34 11.68 5.66 24.24
CA PHE A 34 12.04 7.09 24.37
C PHE A 34 13.20 7.52 23.46
N ASN A 35 13.78 6.61 22.66
CA ASN A 35 14.82 6.98 21.72
C ASN A 35 14.21 7.59 20.45
N THR A 36 13.88 8.88 20.51
CA THR A 36 13.29 9.65 19.41
C THR A 36 14.30 10.17 18.41
N SER A 37 15.59 9.85 18.54
CA SER A 37 16.64 10.26 17.58
C SER A 37 16.38 9.77 16.15
N SER A 38 15.56 8.71 16.03
CA SER A 38 15.13 8.14 14.76
C SER A 38 14.01 8.97 14.10
N CYS A 39 13.32 9.84 14.84
CA CYS A 39 12.21 10.64 14.37
C CYS A 39 12.66 11.82 13.48
N LEU A 40 11.77 12.31 12.61
CA LEU A 40 12.03 13.55 11.87
C LEU A 40 12.01 14.77 12.80
N GLU A 41 13.06 15.57 12.72
CA GLU A 41 13.19 16.83 13.45
C GLU A 41 12.90 18.03 12.57
N LYS A 42 12.51 19.15 13.19
CA LYS A 42 12.40 20.42 12.49
C LYS A 42 13.80 20.91 12.07
N PRO A 43 13.94 21.61 10.94
CA PRO A 43 12.85 22.08 10.08
C PRO A 43 12.40 21.03 9.05
N TYR A 44 11.09 20.84 8.93
CA TYR A 44 10.48 19.99 7.91
C TYR A 44 10.58 20.68 6.54
N ARG A 45 11.72 20.52 5.88
CA ARG A 45 12.03 21.13 4.58
C ARG A 45 12.38 20.05 3.56
N CYS A 46 11.91 20.29 2.34
CA CYS A 46 12.24 19.49 1.19
C CYS A 46 13.16 20.31 0.26
N PRO A 47 14.13 19.69 -0.43
CA PRO A 47 14.40 18.26 -0.41
C PRO A 47 15.01 17.84 0.93
N HIS A 48 14.61 16.66 1.42
CA HIS A 48 15.03 16.14 2.71
C HIS A 48 16.07 15.03 2.53
N PRO A 49 17.19 15.01 3.27
CA PRO A 49 18.26 14.02 3.04
C PRO A 49 17.84 12.56 3.28
N ARG A 50 16.78 12.33 4.08
CA ARG A 50 16.22 10.99 4.38
C ARG A 50 15.08 10.57 3.46
N ILE A 51 14.70 11.41 2.47
CA ILE A 51 13.67 11.11 1.47
C ILE A 51 14.34 11.14 0.10
N LYS A 52 14.47 9.99 -0.54
CA LYS A 52 15.23 9.80 -1.78
C LYS A 52 14.35 9.23 -2.89
N PHE A 53 14.65 9.59 -4.13
CA PHE A 53 13.91 9.16 -5.31
C PHE A 53 14.80 8.27 -6.18
N TYR A 54 14.60 6.96 -6.10
CA TYR A 54 15.43 5.99 -6.83
C TYR A 54 14.75 5.59 -8.14
N LEU A 55 15.34 5.96 -9.26
CA LEU A 55 14.93 5.55 -10.59
C LEU A 55 15.43 4.15 -10.89
N TYR A 56 14.49 3.30 -11.30
CA TYR A 56 14.72 2.01 -11.89
C TYR A 56 14.17 2.02 -13.30
N THR A 57 14.98 1.53 -14.23
CA THR A 57 14.61 1.22 -15.60
C THR A 57 14.94 -0.24 -15.87
N ARG A 58 14.60 -0.76 -17.06
CA ARG A 58 14.98 -2.12 -17.43
C ARG A 58 16.51 -2.35 -17.33
N ARG A 59 17.34 -1.30 -17.49
CA ARG A 59 18.80 -1.35 -17.41
C ARG A 59 19.36 -1.18 -16.00
N THR A 60 18.61 -0.57 -15.08
CA THR A 60 19.09 -0.18 -13.74
C THR A 60 18.38 -0.94 -12.61
N GLN A 61 17.90 -2.16 -12.89
CA GLN A 61 17.12 -2.97 -11.92
C GLN A 61 17.93 -3.34 -10.66
N HIS A 62 19.22 -3.60 -10.81
CA HIS A 62 20.13 -3.98 -9.71
C HIS A 62 20.79 -2.78 -9.04
N THR A 63 21.18 -1.79 -9.83
CA THR A 63 21.84 -0.56 -9.35
C THR A 63 20.96 0.62 -9.77
N PRO A 64 20.08 1.13 -8.89
CA PRO A 64 19.25 2.28 -9.20
C PRO A 64 20.08 3.54 -9.36
N GLU A 65 19.50 4.51 -10.06
CA GLU A 65 20.04 5.85 -10.15
C GLU A 65 19.22 6.79 -9.27
N LEU A 66 19.88 7.76 -8.64
CA LEU A 66 19.18 8.76 -7.84
C LEU A 66 18.71 9.90 -8.73
N ILE A 67 17.43 10.26 -8.65
CA ILE A 67 16.96 11.54 -9.19
C ILE A 67 17.19 12.59 -8.10
N ASP A 68 18.20 13.43 -8.31
CA ASP A 68 18.38 14.64 -7.50
C ASP A 68 17.50 15.76 -8.09
N VAL A 69 16.54 16.25 -7.30
CA VAL A 69 15.61 17.31 -7.72
C VAL A 69 16.23 18.71 -7.66
N LEU A 70 17.44 18.84 -7.08
CA LEU A 70 18.21 20.09 -7.08
C LEU A 70 19.15 20.21 -8.29
N ASP A 71 19.46 19.10 -8.94
CA ASP A 71 20.30 19.08 -10.13
C ASP A 71 19.41 19.21 -11.38
N PRO A 72 19.43 20.36 -12.10
CA PRO A 72 18.63 20.54 -13.30
C PRO A 72 18.98 19.52 -14.39
N GLU A 73 20.15 18.87 -14.33
CA GLU A 73 20.60 17.92 -15.34
C GLU A 73 20.40 16.44 -14.92
N SER A 74 19.85 16.17 -13.74
CA SER A 74 19.78 14.81 -13.17
C SER A 74 19.04 13.80 -14.06
N LEU A 75 18.02 14.20 -14.84
CA LEU A 75 17.41 13.26 -15.82
C LEU A 75 18.30 12.98 -17.05
N TYR A 76 19.28 13.84 -17.40
CA TYR A 76 20.21 13.56 -18.50
C TYR A 76 21.27 12.51 -18.15
N TYR A 77 21.67 12.45 -16.87
CA TYR A 77 22.69 11.52 -16.40
C TYR A 77 22.14 10.15 -16.01
N THR A 78 20.82 9.99 -16.05
CA THR A 78 20.15 8.73 -15.75
C THR A 78 19.65 8.03 -17.02
N HIS A 79 19.19 6.79 -16.87
CA HIS A 79 18.53 6.05 -17.92
C HIS A 79 17.06 6.45 -18.14
N TRP A 80 16.62 7.58 -17.58
CA TRP A 80 15.27 8.12 -17.78
C TRP A 80 14.93 8.22 -19.26
N ASN A 81 13.73 7.78 -19.63
CA ASN A 81 13.23 7.87 -20.99
C ASN A 81 11.78 8.41 -21.01
N PRO A 82 11.52 9.61 -21.54
CA PRO A 82 10.18 10.21 -21.53
C PRO A 82 9.13 9.40 -22.32
N SER A 83 9.55 8.52 -23.24
CA SER A 83 8.63 7.64 -23.97
C SER A 83 8.16 6.43 -23.16
N HIS A 84 8.74 6.17 -21.98
CA HIS A 84 8.33 5.07 -21.12
C HIS A 84 7.35 5.56 -20.03
N PRO A 85 6.31 4.77 -19.70
CA PRO A 85 5.36 5.15 -18.65
C PRO A 85 6.05 5.35 -17.29
N VAL A 86 5.57 6.32 -16.53
CA VAL A 86 6.12 6.68 -15.22
C VAL A 86 5.28 6.07 -14.10
N LYS A 87 5.94 5.30 -13.23
CA LYS A 87 5.35 4.69 -12.03
C LYS A 87 6.08 5.24 -10.80
N ILE A 88 5.39 5.96 -9.93
CA ILE A 88 5.95 6.44 -8.67
C ILE A 88 5.38 5.58 -7.55
N VAL A 89 6.21 4.71 -6.97
CA VAL A 89 5.79 3.76 -5.94
C VAL A 89 6.19 4.29 -4.56
N ILE A 90 5.21 4.37 -3.67
CA ILE A 90 5.35 4.92 -2.33
C ILE A 90 5.02 3.80 -1.34
N HIS A 91 6.04 3.34 -0.62
CA HIS A 91 5.87 2.27 0.37
C HIS A 91 5.05 2.73 1.58
N GLY A 92 4.76 1.82 2.50
CA GLY A 92 4.06 2.10 3.76
C GLY A 92 5.01 2.27 4.95
N PHE A 93 4.47 2.23 6.17
CA PHE A 93 5.25 2.24 7.41
C PHE A 93 6.19 1.02 7.49
N GLY A 94 7.42 1.22 7.97
CA GLY A 94 8.45 0.16 8.02
C GLY A 94 8.92 -0.34 6.65
N GLY A 95 8.49 0.29 5.56
CA GLY A 95 8.89 -0.04 4.19
C GLY A 95 10.22 0.59 3.77
N GLY A 96 10.60 0.35 2.52
CA GLY A 96 11.80 0.93 1.92
C GLY A 96 12.01 0.44 0.49
N ARG A 97 13.03 0.96 -0.19
CA ARG A 97 13.30 0.60 -1.61
C ARG A 97 13.62 -0.88 -1.86
N ASN A 98 14.17 -1.55 -0.84
CA ASN A 98 14.62 -2.94 -0.89
C ASN A 98 13.69 -3.89 -0.13
N LEU A 99 12.58 -3.39 0.42
CA LEU A 99 11.60 -4.18 1.15
C LEU A 99 10.32 -4.30 0.32
N SER A 100 9.65 -5.45 0.41
CA SER A 100 8.36 -5.66 -0.25
C SER A 100 7.37 -4.56 0.15
N PRO A 101 6.55 -4.06 -0.78
CA PRO A 101 6.35 -4.56 -2.14
C PRO A 101 7.27 -3.96 -3.22
N SER A 102 8.20 -3.06 -2.87
CA SER A 102 9.00 -2.29 -3.83
C SER A 102 9.77 -3.14 -4.87
N PRO A 103 10.60 -4.13 -4.49
CA PRO A 103 11.31 -4.96 -5.47
C PRO A 103 10.39 -5.86 -6.29
N ASP A 104 9.34 -6.40 -5.67
CA ASP A 104 8.40 -7.34 -6.32
C ASP A 104 7.57 -6.64 -7.40
N MET A 105 7.12 -5.42 -7.11
CA MET A 105 6.39 -4.59 -8.07
C MET A 105 7.27 -4.17 -9.24
N ARG A 106 8.53 -3.79 -8.99
CA ARG A 106 9.51 -3.50 -10.05
C ARG A 106 9.70 -4.70 -10.96
N LYS A 107 9.93 -5.88 -10.37
CA LYS A 107 10.10 -7.13 -11.12
C LYS A 107 8.88 -7.40 -12.01
N ALA A 108 7.67 -7.28 -11.47
CA ALA A 108 6.44 -7.51 -12.24
C ALA A 108 6.30 -6.55 -13.44
N TYR A 109 6.55 -5.26 -13.26
CA TYR A 109 6.50 -4.30 -14.37
C TYR A 109 7.58 -4.58 -15.42
N PHE A 110 8.81 -4.90 -15.02
CA PHE A 110 9.88 -5.18 -15.97
C PHE A 110 9.74 -6.53 -16.68
N THR A 111 8.88 -7.44 -16.21
CA THR A 111 8.44 -8.59 -17.02
C THR A 111 7.60 -8.14 -18.21
N ARG A 112 6.78 -7.10 -18.04
CA ARG A 112 5.83 -6.63 -19.06
C ARG A 112 6.44 -5.70 -20.10
N GLY A 113 7.34 -4.81 -19.70
CA GLY A 113 7.84 -3.78 -20.61
C GLY A 113 8.89 -2.86 -20.03
N ASN A 114 9.11 -1.75 -20.71
CA ASN A 114 10.00 -0.69 -20.26
C ASN A 114 9.20 0.39 -19.52
N TYR A 115 9.71 0.80 -18.36
CA TYR A 115 9.07 1.77 -17.47
C TYR A 115 10.14 2.66 -16.85
N ASN A 116 9.76 3.87 -16.45
CA ASN A 116 10.48 4.65 -15.44
C ASN A 116 9.79 4.38 -14.10
N ILE A 117 10.36 3.50 -13.27
CA ILE A 117 9.81 3.20 -11.95
C ILE A 117 10.63 3.94 -10.91
N ILE A 118 10.02 4.90 -10.23
CA ILE A 118 10.65 5.65 -9.17
C ILE A 118 10.13 5.10 -7.84
N ILE A 119 11.03 4.60 -6.99
CA ILE A 119 10.69 4.28 -5.61
C ILE A 119 10.98 5.51 -4.75
N VAL A 120 9.94 6.01 -4.09
CA VAL A 120 10.08 7.02 -3.03
C VAL A 120 10.53 6.30 -1.78
N ASP A 121 11.82 6.42 -1.45
CA ASP A 121 12.40 5.82 -0.26
C ASP A 121 12.47 6.85 0.85
N TYR A 122 11.58 6.70 1.81
CA TYR A 122 11.54 7.48 3.03
C TYR A 122 11.63 6.57 4.25
N GLY A 123 12.01 5.28 4.09
CA GLY A 123 12.04 4.30 5.18
C GLY A 123 12.96 4.75 6.32
N SER A 124 14.07 5.38 5.97
CA SER A 124 14.95 5.98 6.98
C SER A 124 14.29 7.13 7.73
N ALA A 125 13.23 7.79 7.23
CA ALA A 125 12.52 8.88 7.90
C ALA A 125 11.32 8.41 8.76
N VAL A 126 10.91 7.15 8.65
CA VAL A 126 9.78 6.56 9.39
C VAL A 126 10.19 5.29 10.11
N THR A 127 11.06 5.44 11.10
CA THR A 127 11.53 4.37 11.97
C THR A 127 10.79 4.38 13.30
N GLU A 128 10.57 3.21 13.89
CA GLU A 128 10.12 3.11 15.28
C GLU A 128 11.09 3.85 16.23
N PRO A 129 10.60 4.46 17.34
CA PRO A 129 9.24 4.46 17.88
C PRO A 129 8.33 5.62 17.40
N CYS A 130 8.56 6.21 16.23
CA CYS A 130 7.99 7.50 15.81
C CYS A 130 6.55 7.45 15.25
N LEU A 131 5.71 6.53 15.76
CA LEU A 131 4.33 6.35 15.29
C LEU A 131 3.48 7.62 15.38
N ASN A 132 3.75 8.50 16.36
CA ASN A 132 3.07 9.79 16.48
C ASN A 132 3.28 10.71 15.26
N GLN A 133 4.33 10.49 14.47
CA GLN A 133 4.57 11.27 13.26
C GLN A 133 3.62 10.90 12.13
N ILE A 134 2.94 9.75 12.19
CA ILE A 134 1.99 9.32 11.14
C ILE A 134 0.86 10.35 10.94
N GLU A 135 0.51 11.15 11.96
CA GLU A 135 -0.53 12.20 11.83
C GLU A 135 -0.15 13.32 10.84
N TRP A 136 1.13 13.72 10.79
CA TRP A 136 1.58 14.89 10.00
C TRP A 136 2.62 14.53 8.92
N ALA A 137 3.40 13.47 9.12
CA ALA A 137 4.48 13.05 8.24
C ALA A 137 4.00 12.78 6.81
N PRO A 138 2.78 12.27 6.56
CA PRO A 138 2.31 12.11 5.18
C PRO A 138 2.20 13.43 4.43
N ARG A 139 1.79 14.54 5.06
CA ARG A 139 1.81 15.87 4.41
C ARG A 139 3.22 16.31 4.06
N PHE A 140 4.18 16.04 4.94
CA PHE A 140 5.59 16.37 4.70
C PHE A 140 6.21 15.49 3.60
N GLY A 141 5.96 14.18 3.62
CA GLY A 141 6.35 13.26 2.56
C GLY A 141 5.76 13.70 1.21
N SER A 142 4.49 14.10 1.20
CA SER A 142 3.81 14.59 -0.01
C SER A 142 4.39 15.89 -0.54
N LEU A 143 4.79 16.81 0.34
CA LEU A 143 5.53 18.01 -0.06
C LEU A 143 6.84 17.62 -0.78
N CYS A 144 7.61 16.67 -0.25
CA CYS A 144 8.84 16.21 -0.89
C CYS A 144 8.56 15.49 -2.21
N VAL A 145 7.55 14.63 -2.28
CA VAL A 145 7.14 13.95 -3.53
C VAL A 145 6.63 14.95 -4.57
N SER A 146 5.96 16.03 -4.16
CA SER A 146 5.54 17.10 -5.07
C SER A 146 6.74 17.79 -5.74
N GLN A 147 7.88 17.90 -5.07
CA GLN A 147 9.11 18.43 -5.68
C GLN A 147 9.62 17.52 -6.79
N LEU A 148 9.56 16.20 -6.61
CA LEU A 148 9.87 15.24 -7.67
C LEU A 148 8.92 15.40 -8.87
N VAL A 149 7.61 15.48 -8.62
CA VAL A 149 6.61 15.64 -9.68
C VAL A 149 6.84 16.94 -10.46
N LYS A 150 7.04 18.06 -9.77
CA LYS A 150 7.35 19.36 -10.38
C LYS A 150 8.68 19.35 -11.11
N TYR A 151 9.71 18.71 -10.55
CA TYR A 151 11.00 18.56 -11.19
C TYR A 151 10.87 17.82 -12.53
N ILE A 152 10.22 16.66 -12.53
CA ILE A 152 9.98 15.89 -13.76
C ILE A 152 9.14 16.71 -14.75
N ALA A 153 8.05 17.35 -14.31
CA ALA A 153 7.16 18.10 -15.19
C ALA A 153 7.84 19.29 -15.88
N ASN A 154 8.75 19.97 -15.18
CA ASN A 154 9.44 21.16 -15.69
C ASN A 154 10.75 20.83 -16.44
N HIS A 155 11.24 19.58 -16.37
CA HIS A 155 12.48 19.19 -17.02
C HIS A 155 12.27 19.03 -18.55
N PRO A 156 13.24 19.40 -19.43
CA PRO A 156 13.08 19.26 -20.89
C PRO A 156 12.86 17.82 -21.39
N ARG A 157 13.38 16.82 -20.64
CA ARG A 157 13.11 15.38 -20.83
C ARG A 157 11.90 14.88 -20.02
N GLY A 158 11.11 15.78 -19.47
CA GLY A 158 10.02 15.50 -18.56
C GLY A 158 8.78 14.89 -19.19
N VAL A 159 7.80 14.60 -18.34
CA VAL A 159 6.42 14.30 -18.73
C VAL A 159 5.47 15.07 -17.80
N PRO A 160 4.28 15.48 -18.26
CA PRO A 160 3.33 16.19 -17.41
C PRO A 160 2.81 15.29 -16.27
N PRO A 161 2.32 15.86 -15.15
CA PRO A 161 1.73 15.08 -14.06
C PRO A 161 0.57 14.18 -14.50
N ASP A 162 -0.15 14.59 -15.54
CA ASP A 162 -1.27 13.87 -16.18
C ASP A 162 -0.88 12.47 -16.70
N ASP A 163 0.41 12.25 -16.96
CA ASP A 163 0.96 10.98 -17.45
C ASP A 163 1.64 10.15 -16.34
N MET A 164 1.62 10.63 -15.09
CA MET A 164 2.21 9.93 -13.96
C MET A 164 1.18 9.04 -13.25
N HIS A 165 1.59 7.83 -12.88
CA HIS A 165 0.81 6.92 -12.03
C HIS A 165 1.52 6.75 -10.68
N LEU A 166 0.92 7.28 -9.61
CA LEU A 166 1.38 7.08 -8.24
C LEU A 166 0.70 5.85 -7.64
N ILE A 167 1.47 4.96 -7.02
CA ILE A 167 0.99 3.73 -6.38
C ILE A 167 1.45 3.77 -4.93
N GLY A 168 0.51 3.94 -4.01
CA GLY A 168 0.80 4.09 -2.60
C GLY A 168 0.26 2.92 -1.78
N TYR A 169 1.08 2.34 -0.91
CA TYR A 169 0.65 1.29 0.04
C TYR A 169 0.48 1.84 1.44
N SER A 170 -0.64 1.50 2.11
CA SER A 170 -0.92 1.91 3.49
C SER A 170 -0.85 3.44 3.61
N VAL A 171 -0.02 3.98 4.50
CA VAL A 171 0.24 5.44 4.61
C VAL A 171 0.75 6.07 3.30
N GLY A 172 1.44 5.31 2.45
CA GLY A 172 1.91 5.75 1.14
C GLY A 172 0.78 6.12 0.18
N ALA A 173 -0.43 5.56 0.37
CA ALA A 173 -1.61 5.94 -0.41
C ALA A 173 -2.05 7.38 -0.11
N HIS A 174 -2.02 7.78 1.16
CA HIS A 174 -2.26 9.17 1.54
C HIS A 174 -1.14 10.09 1.08
N ILE A 175 0.12 9.65 1.14
CA ILE A 175 1.23 10.42 0.56
C ILE A 175 1.00 10.66 -0.93
N ALA A 176 0.52 9.66 -1.67
CA ALA A 176 0.23 9.80 -3.10
C ALA A 176 -0.89 10.82 -3.37
N GLY A 177 -2.01 10.74 -2.64
CA GLY A 177 -3.14 11.68 -2.75
C GLY A 177 -2.73 13.11 -2.44
N LEU A 178 -2.14 13.31 -1.27
CA LEU A 178 -1.77 14.62 -0.74
C LEU A 178 -0.73 15.38 -1.56
N VAL A 179 -0.05 14.75 -2.53
CA VAL A 179 0.78 15.46 -3.51
C VAL A 179 -0.05 16.50 -4.29
N ALA A 180 -1.32 16.20 -4.58
CA ALA A 180 -2.21 17.06 -5.34
C ALA A 180 -2.42 18.43 -4.66
N ASN A 181 -2.41 18.48 -3.32
CA ASN A 181 -2.53 19.72 -2.55
C ASN A 181 -1.37 20.71 -2.77
N TYR A 182 -0.26 20.26 -3.36
CA TYR A 182 0.91 21.08 -3.66
C TYR A 182 1.06 21.40 -5.14
N LEU A 183 0.12 20.96 -5.99
CA LEU A 183 0.08 21.28 -7.41
C LEU A 183 -0.94 22.40 -7.67
N THR A 184 -0.51 23.44 -8.37
CA THR A 184 -1.40 24.48 -8.86
C THR A 184 -2.10 24.02 -10.14
N PRO A 185 -3.25 24.61 -10.53
CA PRO A 185 -3.91 24.26 -11.79
C PRO A 185 -3.02 24.39 -13.03
N ALA A 186 -2.05 25.31 -13.02
CA ALA A 186 -1.09 25.50 -14.11
C ALA A 186 -0.01 24.41 -14.16
N GLU A 187 0.28 23.75 -13.03
CA GLU A 187 1.23 22.64 -12.95
C GLU A 187 0.61 21.31 -13.38
N GLY A 188 -0.71 21.25 -13.58
CA GLY A 188 -1.44 20.06 -14.06
C GLY A 188 -2.06 19.22 -12.93
N LYS A 189 -2.62 18.07 -13.30
CA LYS A 189 -3.29 17.15 -12.37
C LYS A 189 -2.70 15.75 -12.51
N LEU A 190 -2.52 15.04 -11.40
CA LEU A 190 -1.97 13.68 -11.42
C LEU A 190 -2.82 12.76 -12.30
N GLY A 191 -2.16 11.94 -13.12
CA GLY A 191 -2.82 11.06 -14.08
C GLY A 191 -3.63 9.94 -13.44
N ARG A 192 -2.99 9.15 -12.57
CA ARG A 192 -3.64 8.09 -11.80
C ARG A 192 -3.03 7.94 -10.43
N ILE A 193 -3.86 7.67 -9.43
CA ILE A 193 -3.43 7.20 -8.12
C ILE A 193 -4.07 5.85 -7.86
N THR A 194 -3.27 4.83 -7.53
CA THR A 194 -3.78 3.59 -6.95
C THR A 194 -3.43 3.52 -5.48
N GLY A 195 -4.46 3.51 -4.63
CA GLY A 195 -4.34 3.30 -3.18
C GLY A 195 -4.42 1.82 -2.84
N LEU A 196 -3.35 1.25 -2.29
CA LEU A 196 -3.28 -0.13 -1.85
C LEU A 196 -3.52 -0.18 -0.33
N ASP A 197 -4.74 -0.55 0.05
CA ASP A 197 -5.27 -0.58 1.43
C ASP A 197 -4.87 0.67 2.24
N PRO A 198 -5.33 1.88 1.87
CA PRO A 198 -4.97 3.13 2.56
C PRO A 198 -5.29 3.02 4.05
N THR A 199 -4.40 3.49 4.93
CA THR A 199 -4.57 3.23 6.36
C THR A 199 -5.68 4.09 6.99
N ILE A 200 -6.44 3.54 7.94
CA ILE A 200 -7.47 4.30 8.66
C ILE A 200 -6.90 5.18 9.78
N PHE A 201 -5.70 4.87 10.28
CA PHE A 201 -5.13 5.59 11.42
C PHE A 201 -4.83 7.04 11.04
N PHE A 202 -5.53 7.98 11.69
CA PHE A 202 -5.50 9.43 11.42
C PHE A 202 -6.16 9.90 10.10
N TYR A 203 -6.67 8.97 9.29
CA TYR A 203 -7.25 9.21 7.96
C TYR A 203 -8.58 8.46 7.85
N ALA A 204 -9.66 9.01 8.44
CA ALA A 204 -10.95 8.31 8.56
C ALA A 204 -11.97 8.67 7.45
N GLY A 205 -11.54 9.28 6.35
CA GLY A 205 -12.38 9.65 5.21
C GLY A 205 -13.26 10.88 5.45
N SER A 206 -12.96 11.67 6.47
CA SER A 206 -13.78 12.85 6.86
C SER A 206 -13.21 14.19 6.40
N ASN A 207 -11.99 14.20 5.84
CA ASN A 207 -11.33 15.44 5.42
C ASN A 207 -10.50 15.24 4.14
N ASN A 208 -11.07 15.68 3.01
CA ASN A 208 -10.44 15.64 1.69
C ASN A 208 -9.07 16.35 1.64
N SER A 209 -8.81 17.35 2.49
CA SER A 209 -7.47 18.00 2.54
C SER A 209 -6.40 17.18 3.26
N ARG A 210 -6.76 16.03 3.82
CA ARG A 210 -5.90 15.19 4.66
C ARG A 210 -5.83 13.75 4.19
N ASP A 211 -6.84 13.26 3.51
CA ASP A 211 -6.99 11.86 3.14
C ASP A 211 -6.84 11.72 1.62
N LEU A 212 -6.69 10.47 1.14
CA LEU A 212 -6.75 10.21 -0.30
C LEU A 212 -8.21 10.34 -0.75
N ASP A 213 -8.47 11.13 -1.80
CA ASP A 213 -9.82 11.32 -2.32
C ASP A 213 -9.87 11.40 -3.86
N PRO A 214 -11.06 11.28 -4.49
CA PRO A 214 -11.18 11.23 -5.94
C PRO A 214 -10.69 12.51 -6.65
N SER A 215 -10.64 13.65 -5.96
CA SER A 215 -10.19 14.91 -6.51
C SER A 215 -8.67 14.98 -6.72
N ASP A 216 -7.89 14.11 -6.08
CA ASP A 216 -6.41 14.13 -6.11
C ASP A 216 -5.79 13.82 -7.49
N ALA A 217 -6.53 13.11 -8.36
CA ALA A 217 -6.06 12.74 -9.69
C ALA A 217 -7.19 12.74 -10.72
N HIS A 218 -6.87 12.61 -12.01
CA HIS A 218 -7.87 12.32 -13.04
C HIS A 218 -8.56 10.98 -12.81
N PHE A 219 -7.85 10.04 -12.19
CA PHE A 219 -8.39 8.74 -11.81
C PHE A 219 -7.76 8.24 -10.52
N VAL A 220 -8.59 7.78 -9.58
CA VAL A 220 -8.18 7.26 -8.28
C VAL A 220 -8.86 5.92 -8.10
N ASP A 221 -8.11 4.85 -7.93
CA ASP A 221 -8.64 3.53 -7.64
C ASP A 221 -8.07 2.98 -6.35
N ILE A 222 -8.92 2.41 -5.50
CA ILE A 222 -8.53 1.94 -4.17
C ILE A 222 -8.85 0.45 -4.04
N ILE A 223 -7.90 -0.32 -3.52
CA ILE A 223 -8.07 -1.74 -3.25
C ILE A 223 -8.03 -1.96 -1.73
N HIS A 224 -9.12 -2.49 -1.19
CA HIS A 224 -9.36 -2.71 0.22
C HIS A 224 -9.20 -4.20 0.56
N THR A 225 -8.30 -4.51 1.50
CA THR A 225 -8.06 -5.87 2.00
C THR A 225 -8.08 -5.99 3.53
N GLY A 226 -7.83 -4.91 4.27
CA GLY A 226 -7.89 -4.82 5.72
C GLY A 226 -8.84 -3.71 6.23
N ALA A 227 -9.90 -3.43 5.47
CA ALA A 227 -10.85 -2.34 5.70
C ALA A 227 -11.52 -2.41 7.07
N GLY A 228 -11.59 -1.26 7.76
CA GLY A 228 -12.20 -1.09 9.08
C GLY A 228 -11.31 -1.53 10.24
N ILE A 229 -10.09 -2.02 9.97
CA ILE A 229 -9.13 -2.44 11.00
C ILE A 229 -7.83 -1.67 10.88
N LEU A 230 -7.06 -1.92 9.81
CA LEU A 230 -5.84 -1.17 9.49
C LEU A 230 -6.05 -0.30 8.25
N GLY A 231 -6.94 -0.71 7.34
CA GLY A 231 -7.33 0.01 6.13
C GLY A 231 -8.62 0.82 6.29
N GLN A 232 -8.80 1.85 5.47
CA GLN A 232 -10.02 2.66 5.39
C GLN A 232 -11.21 1.80 4.98
N TRP A 233 -12.38 2.08 5.57
CA TRP A 233 -13.61 1.38 5.21
C TRP A 233 -14.37 2.08 4.09
N SER A 234 -14.51 3.40 4.20
CA SER A 234 -15.31 4.19 3.28
C SER A 234 -14.69 4.24 1.89
N PRO A 235 -15.50 4.20 0.82
CA PRO A 235 -15.02 4.46 -0.52
C PRO A 235 -14.34 5.84 -0.59
N GLY A 236 -13.15 5.88 -1.17
CA GLY A 236 -12.36 7.11 -1.30
C GLY A 236 -11.84 7.35 -2.72
N GLY A 237 -12.15 6.46 -3.66
CA GLY A 237 -11.71 6.55 -5.04
C GLY A 237 -12.82 6.90 -6.01
N HIS A 238 -12.43 7.04 -7.27
CA HIS A 238 -13.36 6.91 -8.38
C HIS A 238 -13.89 5.48 -8.47
N ALA A 239 -13.04 4.48 -8.23
CA ALA A 239 -13.40 3.07 -8.17
C ALA A 239 -12.78 2.40 -6.92
N ASP A 240 -13.60 1.72 -6.13
CA ASP A 240 -13.18 1.06 -4.89
C ASP A 240 -13.43 -0.45 -4.97
N PHE A 241 -12.43 -1.25 -4.63
CA PHE A 241 -12.45 -2.71 -4.75
C PHE A 241 -12.32 -3.37 -3.38
N TYR A 242 -13.35 -4.09 -2.94
CA TYR A 242 -13.33 -4.84 -1.69
C TYR A 242 -13.01 -6.31 -1.96
N VAL A 243 -11.76 -6.69 -1.73
CA VAL A 243 -11.27 -8.04 -2.02
C VAL A 243 -11.73 -9.00 -0.94
N ASN A 244 -12.44 -10.06 -1.32
CA ASN A 244 -13.05 -11.04 -0.41
C ASN A 244 -13.96 -10.40 0.65
N GLY A 245 -14.61 -9.29 0.32
CA GLY A 245 -15.43 -8.50 1.27
C GLY A 245 -14.65 -7.39 1.98
N GLY A 246 -13.33 -7.31 1.79
CA GLY A 246 -12.51 -6.14 2.12
C GLY A 246 -11.79 -6.17 3.47
N THR A 247 -12.13 -7.08 4.38
CA THR A 247 -11.56 -7.08 5.75
C THR A 247 -10.77 -8.34 6.09
N SER A 248 -11.12 -9.50 5.54
CA SER A 248 -10.47 -10.78 5.87
C SER A 248 -10.09 -11.53 4.61
N GLN A 249 -8.82 -11.89 4.52
CA GLN A 249 -8.22 -12.43 3.31
C GLN A 249 -7.93 -13.93 3.44
N PRO A 250 -8.25 -14.72 2.41
CA PRO A 250 -7.91 -16.14 2.37
C PRO A 250 -6.39 -16.36 2.54
N GLY A 251 -6.03 -17.25 3.46
CA GLY A 251 -4.65 -17.58 3.78
C GLY A 251 -3.94 -16.63 4.75
N CYS A 252 -4.66 -15.73 5.43
CA CYS A 252 -4.10 -14.86 6.47
C CYS A 252 -4.34 -15.31 7.91
N ALA A 253 -5.15 -16.34 8.14
CA ALA A 253 -5.36 -16.88 9.48
C ALA A 253 -4.04 -17.35 10.10
N SER A 254 -3.67 -16.76 11.25
CA SER A 254 -2.43 -17.06 11.98
C SER A 254 -2.70 -17.36 13.46
N SER A 255 -1.65 -17.72 14.21
CA SER A 255 -1.71 -18.01 15.64
C SER A 255 -2.01 -16.79 16.51
N THR A 256 -1.80 -15.58 16.00
CA THR A 256 -2.09 -14.33 16.71
C THR A 256 -3.00 -13.42 15.88
N ILE A 257 -3.84 -12.64 16.59
CA ILE A 257 -4.70 -11.63 15.97
C ILE A 257 -3.83 -10.60 15.23
N PHE A 258 -2.74 -10.13 15.85
CA PHE A 258 -1.85 -9.14 15.24
C PHE A 258 -1.29 -9.59 13.89
N GLN A 259 -0.78 -10.83 13.79
CA GLN A 259 -0.27 -11.36 12.53
C GLN A 259 -1.37 -11.53 11.48
N THR A 260 -2.58 -11.90 11.90
CA THR A 260 -3.74 -12.02 11.00
C THR A 260 -4.07 -10.65 10.40
N LEU A 261 -4.23 -9.62 11.24
CA LEU A 261 -4.55 -8.26 10.80
C LEU A 261 -3.45 -7.65 9.92
N ALA A 262 -2.19 -7.86 10.28
CA ALA A 262 -1.06 -7.42 9.47
C ALA A 262 -1.02 -8.12 8.10
N CYS A 263 -1.35 -9.41 8.05
CA CYS A 263 -1.46 -10.14 6.79
C CYS A 263 -2.62 -9.61 5.94
N ASP A 264 -3.81 -9.42 6.52
CA ASP A 264 -4.98 -8.90 5.81
C ASP A 264 -4.69 -7.53 5.17
N HIS A 265 -4.03 -6.63 5.90
CA HIS A 265 -3.59 -5.33 5.39
C HIS A 265 -2.53 -5.44 4.27
N THR A 266 -1.56 -6.34 4.43
CA THR A 266 -0.45 -6.48 3.48
C THR A 266 -0.86 -7.23 2.21
N LYS A 267 -1.92 -8.03 2.25
CA LYS A 267 -2.35 -8.92 1.15
C LYS A 267 -2.73 -8.18 -0.13
N VAL A 268 -3.10 -6.90 -0.05
CA VAL A 268 -3.31 -6.04 -1.23
C VAL A 268 -2.11 -6.03 -2.17
N THR A 269 -0.90 -6.12 -1.61
CA THR A 269 0.34 -5.98 -2.38
C THR A 269 0.55 -7.12 -3.38
N PRO A 270 0.52 -8.42 -3.00
CA PRO A 270 0.61 -9.49 -3.98
C PRO A 270 -0.57 -9.54 -4.95
N TYR A 271 -1.78 -9.10 -4.56
CA TYR A 271 -2.91 -9.01 -5.49
C TYR A 271 -2.65 -7.99 -6.61
N PHE A 272 -2.21 -6.78 -6.25
CA PHE A 272 -1.88 -5.76 -7.25
C PHE A 272 -0.68 -6.19 -8.10
N ILE A 273 0.37 -6.76 -7.50
CA ILE A 273 1.55 -7.26 -8.23
C ILE A 273 1.16 -8.35 -9.24
N GLU A 274 0.33 -9.32 -8.85
CA GLU A 274 -0.18 -10.33 -9.78
C GLU A 274 -1.04 -9.70 -10.88
N SER A 275 -1.83 -8.67 -10.57
CA SER A 275 -2.69 -8.00 -11.56
C SER A 275 -1.92 -7.43 -12.75
N ILE A 276 -0.64 -7.05 -12.57
CA ILE A 276 0.21 -6.50 -13.64
C ILE A 276 0.37 -7.50 -14.79
N ASN A 277 0.55 -8.79 -14.47
CA ASN A 277 0.85 -9.85 -15.44
C ASN A 277 -0.21 -10.98 -15.48
N SER A 278 -1.36 -10.81 -14.83
CA SER A 278 -2.39 -11.84 -14.78
C SER A 278 -3.08 -12.01 -16.13
N GLU A 279 -2.99 -13.20 -16.72
CA GLU A 279 -3.76 -13.56 -17.91
C GLU A 279 -5.25 -13.83 -17.60
N ARG A 280 -5.54 -14.24 -16.36
CA ARG A 280 -6.92 -14.52 -15.92
C ARG A 280 -7.67 -13.24 -15.58
N GLY A 281 -6.99 -12.32 -14.90
CA GLY A 281 -7.56 -11.07 -14.40
C GLY A 281 -8.31 -11.20 -13.08
N PHE A 282 -8.28 -10.12 -12.30
CA PHE A 282 -9.05 -9.96 -11.07
C PHE A 282 -10.39 -9.30 -11.40
N TRP A 283 -11.33 -10.08 -11.92
CA TRP A 283 -12.64 -9.58 -12.34
C TRP A 283 -13.52 -9.26 -11.13
N ALA A 284 -13.92 -8.01 -11.02
CA ALA A 284 -14.73 -7.48 -9.94
C ALA A 284 -16.11 -7.07 -10.45
N GLY A 285 -17.15 -7.43 -9.71
CA GLY A 285 -18.54 -7.08 -10.03
C GLY A 285 -19.04 -5.95 -9.13
N PRO A 286 -19.83 -5.00 -9.65
CA PRO A 286 -20.42 -3.95 -8.84
C PRO A 286 -21.45 -4.54 -7.86
N CYS A 287 -21.53 -3.94 -6.68
CA CYS A 287 -22.51 -4.33 -5.68
C CYS A 287 -22.80 -3.13 -4.75
N PRO A 288 -24.07 -2.80 -4.43
CA PRO A 288 -24.38 -1.56 -3.72
C PRO A 288 -23.84 -1.48 -2.29
N THR A 289 -23.77 -2.61 -1.59
CA THR A 289 -23.33 -2.67 -0.19
C THR A 289 -22.59 -3.96 0.12
N LEU A 290 -21.78 -3.94 1.18
CA LEU A 290 -21.12 -5.15 1.66
C LEU A 290 -22.14 -6.21 2.10
N ILE A 291 -23.24 -5.80 2.73
CA ILE A 291 -24.29 -6.73 3.16
C ILE A 291 -24.87 -7.47 1.95
N SER A 292 -25.19 -6.74 0.86
CA SER A 292 -25.65 -7.35 -0.39
C SER A 292 -24.63 -8.31 -0.99
N TYR A 293 -23.33 -7.99 -0.88
CA TYR A 293 -22.25 -8.88 -1.33
C TYR A 293 -22.19 -10.16 -0.49
N LEU A 294 -22.17 -10.04 0.84
CA LEU A 294 -22.07 -11.18 1.77
C LEU A 294 -23.27 -12.12 1.69
N LEU A 295 -24.48 -11.58 1.48
CA LEU A 295 -25.69 -12.36 1.30
C LEU A 295 -25.80 -12.94 -0.13
N GLY A 296 -24.87 -12.61 -1.02
CA GLY A 296 -24.86 -13.08 -2.40
C GLY A 296 -26.01 -12.53 -3.24
N TRP A 297 -26.53 -11.35 -2.90
CA TRP A 297 -27.69 -10.71 -3.55
C TRP A 297 -27.32 -9.82 -4.74
N CYS A 298 -26.04 -9.71 -5.05
CA CYS A 298 -25.58 -8.99 -6.22
C CYS A 298 -25.60 -9.91 -7.45
N GLU A 299 -26.11 -9.38 -8.56
CA GLU A 299 -26.23 -10.08 -9.85
C GLU A 299 -25.79 -9.16 -11.02
N PRO A 300 -24.53 -8.71 -11.05
CA PRO A 300 -24.01 -7.90 -12.14
C PRO A 300 -24.03 -8.71 -13.44
N LYS A 301 -24.39 -8.03 -14.52
CA LYS A 301 -24.29 -8.53 -15.90
C LYS A 301 -22.82 -8.69 -16.27
N ASP A 302 -22.56 -9.57 -17.23
CA ASP A 302 -21.21 -9.81 -17.74
C ASP A 302 -20.51 -8.50 -18.19
N SER A 303 -21.27 -7.56 -18.76
CA SER A 303 -20.79 -6.25 -19.20
C SER A 303 -20.46 -5.25 -18.08
N GLU A 304 -20.87 -5.53 -16.85
CA GLU A 304 -20.66 -4.66 -15.69
C GLU A 304 -19.40 -5.02 -14.90
N TYR A 305 -18.78 -6.17 -15.22
CA TYR A 305 -17.52 -6.58 -14.62
C TYR A 305 -16.35 -5.75 -15.14
N VAL A 306 -15.46 -5.36 -14.22
CA VAL A 306 -14.23 -4.63 -14.53
C VAL A 306 -13.02 -5.35 -13.95
N LEU A 307 -11.82 -5.10 -14.48
CA LEU A 307 -10.58 -5.63 -13.92
C LEU A 307 -10.10 -4.76 -12.76
N MET A 308 -9.92 -5.35 -11.58
CA MET A 308 -9.16 -4.71 -10.49
C MET A 308 -7.66 -4.69 -10.81
N GLY A 309 -6.96 -3.60 -10.46
CA GLY A 309 -5.51 -3.49 -10.49
C GLY A 309 -4.98 -2.74 -11.71
N GLU A 310 -3.78 -3.10 -12.19
CA GLU A 310 -3.03 -2.28 -13.17
C GLU A 310 -3.81 -1.98 -14.46
N HIS A 311 -4.60 -2.93 -14.97
CA HIS A 311 -5.32 -2.79 -16.24
C HIS A 311 -6.75 -2.25 -16.11
N LEU A 312 -7.12 -1.72 -14.94
CA LEU A 312 -8.41 -1.10 -14.73
C LEU A 312 -8.67 0.03 -15.74
N SER A 313 -9.87 0.05 -16.31
CA SER A 313 -10.34 1.15 -17.14
C SER A 313 -10.42 2.45 -16.34
N ARG A 314 -9.86 3.54 -16.89
CA ARG A 314 -9.94 4.88 -16.27
C ARG A 314 -11.37 5.44 -16.20
N GLN A 315 -12.34 4.81 -16.87
CA GLN A 315 -13.76 5.15 -16.83
C GLN A 315 -14.53 4.41 -15.74
N ALA A 316 -13.94 3.40 -15.09
CA ALA A 316 -14.61 2.65 -14.04
C ALA A 316 -15.01 3.57 -12.88
N ARG A 317 -16.25 3.46 -12.41
CA ARG A 317 -16.76 4.24 -11.28
C ARG A 317 -17.60 3.36 -10.37
N GLY A 318 -17.46 3.57 -9.06
CA GLY A 318 -18.28 2.93 -8.04
C GLY A 318 -17.57 1.86 -7.22
N VAL A 319 -18.37 1.06 -6.51
CA VAL A 319 -17.90 0.03 -5.56
C VAL A 319 -18.02 -1.35 -6.18
N PHE A 320 -16.91 -2.09 -6.14
CA PHE A 320 -16.76 -3.40 -6.73
C PHE A 320 -16.26 -4.43 -5.70
N TYR A 321 -16.63 -5.68 -5.92
CA TYR A 321 -16.18 -6.80 -5.10
C TYR A 321 -15.53 -7.87 -5.97
N VAL A 322 -14.44 -8.43 -5.47
CA VAL A 322 -13.67 -9.47 -6.14
C VAL A 322 -13.37 -10.60 -5.17
N THR A 323 -13.40 -11.84 -5.66
CA THR A 323 -13.01 -13.02 -4.88
C THR A 323 -11.70 -13.57 -5.41
N THR A 324 -10.79 -13.95 -4.51
CA THR A 324 -9.46 -14.49 -4.86
C THR A 324 -9.25 -15.88 -4.26
N ASN A 325 -8.24 -16.59 -4.74
CA ASN A 325 -7.74 -17.80 -4.07
C ASN A 325 -6.91 -17.43 -2.83
N ALA A 326 -6.65 -18.39 -1.94
CA ALA A 326 -5.75 -18.21 -0.79
C ALA A 326 -4.26 -18.22 -1.14
N LYS A 327 -3.90 -18.84 -2.28
CA LYS A 327 -2.53 -19.00 -2.78
C LYS A 327 -2.43 -18.57 -4.24
N PRO A 328 -1.25 -18.16 -4.73
CA PRO A 328 -1.03 -17.85 -6.14
C PRO A 328 -1.32 -19.05 -7.07
N PRO A 329 -1.85 -18.83 -8.29
CA PRO A 329 -2.38 -17.56 -8.77
C PRO A 329 -3.65 -17.16 -7.99
N TYR A 330 -3.67 -15.95 -7.44
CA TYR A 330 -4.77 -15.41 -6.67
C TYR A 330 -5.97 -15.08 -7.57
N ALA A 331 -5.71 -14.65 -8.80
CA ALA A 331 -6.72 -14.32 -9.79
C ALA A 331 -7.52 -15.57 -10.19
N ARG A 332 -8.85 -15.48 -10.02
CA ARG A 332 -9.79 -16.56 -10.39
C ARG A 332 -10.27 -16.49 -11.83
N GLY A 333 -10.07 -15.36 -12.52
CA GLY A 333 -10.59 -15.14 -13.86
C GLY A 333 -12.05 -14.67 -13.87
N PHE A 334 -12.60 -14.56 -15.08
CA PHE A 334 -13.96 -14.07 -15.27
C PHE A 334 -14.99 -15.05 -14.67
N PRO A 335 -15.93 -14.61 -13.80
CA PRO A 335 -16.83 -15.53 -13.10
C PRO A 335 -17.78 -16.35 -13.99
N GLY A 336 -18.16 -15.85 -15.18
CA GLY A 336 -18.89 -16.60 -16.22
C GLY A 336 -20.25 -17.24 -15.83
N LYS A 337 -20.95 -17.80 -16.84
CA LYS A 337 -22.27 -18.47 -16.66
C LYS A 337 -22.23 -19.88 -16.06
N ASN A 338 -21.04 -20.49 -15.88
CA ASN A 338 -20.90 -21.87 -15.38
C ASN A 338 -20.86 -21.96 -13.83
N ARG A 339 -21.66 -21.15 -13.13
CA ARG A 339 -21.78 -21.15 -11.67
C ARG A 339 -22.63 -22.31 -11.09
N ARG A 340 -23.19 -23.20 -11.92
CA ARG A 340 -24.11 -24.28 -11.50
C ARG A 340 -23.44 -25.50 -10.84
N THR A 341 -22.11 -25.62 -10.82
CA THR A 341 -21.42 -26.82 -10.32
C THR A 341 -20.62 -26.64 -9.02
N ALA A 342 -20.48 -25.42 -8.48
CA ALA A 342 -19.79 -25.19 -7.21
C ALA A 342 -20.70 -25.50 -6.00
N LYS A 343 -20.86 -26.79 -5.70
CA LYS A 343 -21.60 -27.32 -4.53
C LYS A 343 -20.74 -27.46 -3.26
N THR A 344 -19.50 -26.98 -3.27
CA THR A 344 -18.59 -27.03 -2.12
C THR A 344 -18.54 -25.67 -1.41
N SER A 345 -18.46 -25.71 -0.08
CA SER A 345 -18.70 -24.65 0.90
C SER A 345 -17.72 -23.46 0.90
N GLU A 346 -17.14 -23.12 -0.25
CA GLU A 346 -16.21 -22.00 -0.41
C GLU A 346 -16.98 -20.83 -1.01
N TYR A 347 -16.92 -19.65 -0.37
CA TYR A 347 -17.69 -18.45 -0.72
C TYR A 347 -17.83 -18.26 -2.24
N ALA A 348 -19.00 -18.62 -2.74
CA ALA A 348 -19.39 -18.42 -4.12
C ALA A 348 -19.92 -16.99 -4.22
N GLY A 349 -19.03 -16.01 -4.39
CA GLY A 349 -19.41 -14.60 -4.50
C GLY A 349 -20.56 -14.39 -5.50
N VAL A 350 -21.38 -13.37 -5.26
CA VAL A 350 -22.33 -12.76 -6.22
C VAL A 350 -23.13 -13.83 -7.02
N ARG A 351 -24.12 -14.47 -6.39
CA ARG A 351 -24.91 -15.56 -6.99
C ARG A 351 -26.14 -15.01 -7.71
N ARG A 352 -26.48 -15.61 -8.86
CA ARG A 352 -27.82 -15.51 -9.46
C ARG A 352 -28.74 -16.56 -8.82
N LYS A 353 -29.96 -16.19 -8.43
CA LYS A 353 -31.00 -17.19 -8.11
C LYS A 353 -31.55 -17.85 -9.38
#